data_AF-A0A2N2FSG9-F1
#
_entry.id   AF-A0A2N2FSG9-F1
#
_cell.length_a   1.000
_cell.length_b   1.000
_cell.length_c   1.000
_cell.angle_alpha   90.00
_cell.angle_beta   90.00
_cell.angle_gamma   90.00
#
_symmetry.space_group_name_H-M   'P 1'
#
loop_
_entity.id
_entity.type
_entity.pdbx_description
1 polymer ?
#
loop_
_entity_poly.entity_id
_entity_poly.type
_entity_poly.pdbx_seq_one_letter_code
_entity_poly.pdbx_strand_id
1 'polypeptide(L)'
;MRKYISIVILLVFIWNLGGCALLKLREDVRFSRDSCLLFGEITIVSPYKKPIIVVAYRNQNGAVTIADYAVLSGSGQYEIVVQEGNYEIFAFEDQNGDLSYSRNEWAGYYGKPDKVTAQMGGVVFGLDIILRPEAEYPGPVFTSALKAFSGGNRKPSTSAGAVANLEDPVFSAENGLAGFWAPLEYFKKTGCNIFFTEPYDSKKTPILFVHGAAGSPQDWLYFIKHLDRS
;
A
#
# COMPACT_ATOMS: atom_id res chain seq x y z
N MET A 1 -3.14 22.17 50.39
CA MET A 1 -4.20 21.96 49.37
C MET A 1 -3.71 22.19 47.94
N ARG A 2 -3.12 23.34 47.61
CA ARG A 2 -2.63 23.66 46.25
C ARG A 2 -1.62 22.64 45.67
N LYS A 3 -0.68 22.13 46.48
CA LYS A 3 0.26 21.05 46.06
C LYS A 3 -0.43 19.73 45.69
N TYR A 4 -1.45 19.33 46.46
CA TYR A 4 -2.19 18.09 46.20
C TYR A 4 -3.06 18.19 44.94
N ILE A 5 -3.64 19.37 44.68
CA ILE A 5 -4.38 19.66 43.44
C ILE A 5 -3.45 19.56 42.22
N SER A 6 -2.24 20.13 42.29
CA SER A 6 -1.26 20.04 41.20
C SER A 6 -0.80 18.61 40.92
N ILE A 7 -0.63 17.78 41.95
CA ILE A 7 -0.25 16.35 41.80
C ILE A 7 -1.38 15.56 41.13
N VAL A 8 -2.64 15.81 41.51
CA VAL A 8 -3.80 15.14 40.90
C VAL A 8 -3.95 15.53 39.42
N ILE A 9 -3.76 16.81 39.08
CA ILE A 9 -3.79 17.26 37.67
C ILE A 9 -2.68 16.60 36.85
N LEU A 10 -1.46 16.50 37.41
CA LEU A 10 -0.34 15.83 36.75
C LEU A 10 -0.61 14.34 36.52
N LEU A 11 -1.16 13.65 37.51
CA LEU A 11 -1.53 12.23 37.40
C LEU A 11 -2.63 11.99 36.36
N VAL A 12 -3.65 12.86 36.30
CA VAL A 12 -4.69 12.80 35.27
C VAL A 12 -4.09 13.04 33.88
N PHE A 13 -3.17 14.00 33.73
CA PHE A 13 -2.48 14.23 32.46
C PHE A 13 -1.64 13.03 32.03
N ILE A 14 -0.90 12.41 32.96
CA ILE A 14 -0.11 11.20 32.69
C ILE A 14 -1.01 10.02 32.30
N TRP A 15 -2.19 9.90 32.91
CA TRP A 15 -3.16 8.84 32.57
C TRP A 15 -3.75 8.98 31.16
N ASN A 16 -3.84 10.20 30.64
CA ASN A 16 -4.40 10.45 29.31
C ASN A 16 -3.38 10.24 28.17
N LEU A 17 -2.08 10.19 28.44
CA LEU A 17 -1.04 10.09 27.40
C LEU A 17 -0.85 8.67 26.84
N GLY A 18 -1.20 7.62 27.59
CA GLY A 18 -1.02 6.22 27.16
C GLY A 18 -2.18 5.61 26.38
N GLY A 19 -3.34 6.29 26.32
CA GLY A 19 -4.58 5.72 25.76
C GLY A 19 -4.72 5.83 24.25
N CYS A 20 -4.13 6.85 23.63
CA CYS A 20 -4.35 7.15 22.21
C CYS A 20 -3.82 6.06 21.27
N ALA A 21 -2.61 5.53 21.54
CA ALA A 21 -2.02 4.48 20.70
C ALA A 21 -2.82 3.17 20.76
N LEU A 22 -3.33 2.80 21.94
CA LEU A 22 -4.13 1.58 22.11
C LEU A 22 -5.52 1.70 21.46
N LEU A 23 -6.13 2.89 21.55
CA LEU A 23 -7.39 3.17 20.84
C LEU A 23 -7.20 3.09 19.33
N LYS A 24 -6.13 3.68 18.80
CA LYS A 24 -5.79 3.62 17.38
C LYS A 24 -5.54 2.19 16.91
N LEU A 25 -4.76 1.42 17.66
CA LEU A 25 -4.53 0.00 17.37
C LEU A 25 -5.85 -0.79 17.35
N ARG A 26 -6.79 -0.49 18.25
CA ARG A 26 -8.12 -1.13 18.26
C ARG A 26 -8.94 -0.78 17.01
N GLU A 27 -8.89 0.46 16.56
CA GLU A 27 -9.52 0.88 15.29
C GLU A 27 -8.92 0.13 14.10
N ASP A 28 -7.59 0.02 14.06
CA ASP A 28 -6.88 -0.69 13.00
C ASP A 28 -7.17 -2.20 13.00
N VAL A 29 -7.23 -2.85 14.17
CA VAL A 29 -7.62 -4.26 14.29
C VAL A 29 -9.05 -4.47 13.81
N ARG A 30 -9.97 -3.56 14.14
CA ARG A 30 -11.35 -3.62 13.65
C ARG A 30 -11.39 -3.46 12.13
N PHE A 31 -10.69 -2.47 11.60
CA PHE A 31 -10.62 -2.27 10.15
C PHE A 31 -10.02 -3.49 9.45
N SER A 32 -8.93 -4.06 9.97
CA SER A 32 -8.30 -5.26 9.41
C SER A 32 -9.27 -6.45 9.36
N ARG A 33 -10.06 -6.66 10.41
CA ARG A 33 -11.13 -7.68 10.41
C ARG A 33 -12.22 -7.40 9.36
N ASP A 34 -12.50 -6.13 9.13
CA ASP A 34 -13.57 -5.67 8.25
C ASP A 34 -13.06 -5.44 6.80
N SER A 35 -11.79 -5.79 6.52
CA SER A 35 -11.14 -5.60 5.23
C SER A 35 -11.22 -6.84 4.35
N CYS A 36 -11.17 -6.61 3.04
CA CYS A 36 -11.00 -7.61 2.00
C CYS A 36 -9.71 -7.33 1.24
N LEU A 37 -8.96 -8.37 0.91
CA LEU A 37 -7.81 -8.27 0.01
C LEU A 37 -8.24 -8.51 -1.43
N LEU A 38 -7.77 -7.67 -2.33
CA LEU A 38 -7.97 -7.78 -3.78
C LEU A 38 -6.64 -8.08 -4.45
N PHE A 39 -6.57 -9.22 -5.15
CA PHE A 39 -5.38 -9.70 -5.86
C PHE A 39 -5.65 -9.89 -7.34
N GLY A 40 -4.69 -9.45 -8.15
CA GLY A 40 -4.64 -9.73 -9.57
C GLY A 40 -3.25 -9.52 -10.13
N GLU A 41 -3.11 -9.79 -11.41
CA GLU A 41 -1.88 -9.59 -12.16
C GLU A 41 -2.03 -8.53 -13.25
N ILE A 42 -1.05 -7.65 -13.35
CA ILE A 42 -0.92 -6.71 -14.47
C ILE A 42 -0.06 -7.35 -15.56
N THR A 43 -0.60 -7.38 -16.77
CA THR A 43 0.17 -7.66 -17.98
C THR A 43 0.25 -6.40 -18.83
N ILE A 44 1.48 -5.95 -19.12
CA ILE A 44 1.74 -4.84 -20.03
C ILE A 44 2.92 -5.19 -20.95
N VAL A 45 2.86 -4.73 -22.21
CA VAL A 45 3.93 -4.87 -23.21
C VAL A 45 4.46 -3.52 -23.69
N SER A 46 4.15 -2.45 -22.95
CA SER A 46 4.63 -1.10 -23.19
C SER A 46 6.16 -1.03 -23.18
N PRO A 47 6.78 -0.30 -24.13
CA PRO A 47 8.22 -0.12 -24.15
C PRO A 47 8.70 0.90 -23.10
N TYR A 48 7.81 1.68 -22.48
CA TYR A 48 8.20 2.82 -21.66
C TYR A 48 8.74 2.43 -20.28
N LYS A 49 8.37 1.23 -19.77
CA LYS A 49 8.81 0.68 -18.48
C LYS A 49 8.62 1.68 -17.33
N LYS A 50 7.45 2.34 -17.31
CA LYS A 50 7.10 3.32 -16.28
C LYS A 50 6.26 2.67 -15.18
N PRO A 51 6.20 3.30 -13.99
CA PRO A 51 5.39 2.78 -12.90
C PRO A 51 3.92 2.64 -13.29
N ILE A 52 3.30 1.57 -12.82
CA ILE A 52 1.89 1.26 -13.07
C ILE A 52 1.12 1.54 -11.79
N ILE A 53 0.04 2.29 -11.92
CA ILE A 53 -0.86 2.60 -10.82
C ILE A 53 -2.10 1.73 -10.98
N VAL A 54 -2.43 0.92 -9.97
CA VAL A 54 -3.66 0.11 -9.93
C VAL A 54 -4.55 0.67 -8.84
N VAL A 55 -5.80 1.00 -9.17
CA VAL A 55 -6.70 1.76 -8.30
C VAL A 55 -8.00 1.02 -8.11
N ALA A 56 -8.36 0.75 -6.86
CA ALA A 56 -9.70 0.27 -6.51
C ALA A 56 -10.56 1.47 -6.08
N TYR A 57 -11.70 1.65 -6.73
CA TYR A 57 -12.59 2.78 -6.45
C TYR A 57 -14.06 2.36 -6.49
N ARG A 58 -14.89 3.10 -5.75
CA ARG A 58 -16.34 3.00 -5.82
C ARG A 58 -16.84 4.04 -6.81
N ASN A 59 -17.75 3.64 -7.69
CA ASN A 59 -18.47 4.54 -8.59
C ASN A 59 -19.97 4.44 -8.30
N GLN A 60 -20.54 5.50 -7.74
CA GLN A 60 -21.96 5.61 -7.44
C GLN A 60 -22.54 6.74 -8.28
N ASN A 61 -23.10 6.41 -9.44
CA ASN A 61 -23.72 7.37 -10.37
C ASN A 61 -22.78 8.53 -10.75
N GLY A 62 -21.50 8.25 -11.00
CA GLY A 62 -20.48 9.25 -11.36
C GLY A 62 -19.75 9.88 -10.16
N ALA A 63 -20.19 9.61 -8.92
CA ALA A 63 -19.41 9.94 -7.74
C ALA A 63 -18.33 8.86 -7.53
N VAL A 64 -17.07 9.26 -7.70
CA VAL A 64 -15.91 8.39 -7.52
C VAL A 64 -15.33 8.56 -6.11
N THR A 65 -15.10 7.45 -5.42
CA THR A 65 -14.37 7.42 -4.14
C THR A 65 -13.28 6.38 -4.22
N ILE A 66 -12.02 6.81 -4.10
CA ILE A 66 -10.87 5.91 -4.06
C ILE A 66 -10.87 5.17 -2.72
N ALA A 67 -10.72 3.85 -2.76
CA ALA A 67 -10.52 3.06 -1.55
C ALA A 67 -9.06 2.90 -1.21
N ASP A 68 -8.26 2.45 -2.18
CA ASP A 68 -6.81 2.40 -2.08
C ASP A 68 -6.19 2.19 -3.48
N TYR A 69 -4.86 2.28 -3.58
CA TYR A 69 -4.11 2.04 -4.81
C TYR A 69 -2.77 1.33 -4.57
N ALA A 70 -2.28 0.63 -5.58
CA ALA A 70 -0.98 -0.03 -5.64
C ALA A 70 -0.08 0.62 -6.70
N VAL A 71 1.24 0.49 -6.54
CA VAL A 71 2.25 1.05 -7.45
C VAL A 71 3.20 -0.06 -7.87
N LEU A 72 3.21 -0.45 -9.13
CA LEU A 72 4.06 -1.54 -9.62
C LEU A 72 5.18 -0.97 -10.47
N SER A 73 6.33 -1.65 -10.47
CA SER A 73 7.47 -1.26 -11.32
C SER A 73 7.38 -1.82 -12.76
N GLY A 74 6.40 -2.68 -13.03
CA GLY A 74 6.16 -3.33 -14.32
C GLY A 74 5.04 -4.36 -14.23
N SER A 75 4.97 -5.29 -15.19
CA SER A 75 4.09 -6.46 -15.12
C SER A 75 4.32 -7.25 -13.84
N GLY A 76 3.25 -7.79 -13.27
CA GLY A 76 3.32 -8.58 -12.05
C GLY A 76 2.08 -8.43 -11.17
N GLN A 77 2.15 -9.05 -10.00
CA GLN A 77 1.03 -9.10 -9.05
C GLN A 77 0.85 -7.76 -8.34
N TYR A 78 -0.41 -7.45 -8.03
CA TYR A 78 -0.79 -6.34 -7.18
C TYR A 78 -1.67 -6.81 -6.02
N GLU A 79 -1.66 -6.04 -4.94
CA GLU A 79 -2.50 -6.24 -3.76
C GLU A 79 -3.11 -4.90 -3.36
N ILE A 80 -4.42 -4.89 -3.10
CA ILE A 80 -5.14 -3.72 -2.60
C ILE A 80 -6.04 -4.14 -1.43
N VAL A 81 -5.98 -3.40 -0.32
CA VAL A 81 -6.87 -3.57 0.83
C VAL A 81 -8.08 -2.64 0.67
N VAL A 82 -9.28 -3.19 0.75
CA VAL A 82 -10.53 -2.42 0.72
C VAL A 82 -11.46 -2.84 1.86
N GLN A 83 -12.42 -1.99 2.23
CA GLN A 83 -13.51 -2.39 3.13
C GLN A 83 -14.60 -3.16 2.37
N GLU A 84 -15.55 -3.76 3.09
CA GLU A 84 -16.75 -4.32 2.47
C GLU A 84 -17.45 -3.33 1.52
N GLY A 85 -17.76 -3.78 0.31
CA GLY A 85 -18.42 -2.95 -0.70
C GLY A 85 -18.25 -3.47 -2.12
N ASN A 86 -18.67 -2.66 -3.10
CA ASN A 86 -18.52 -2.97 -4.52
C ASN A 86 -17.56 -1.98 -5.18
N TYR A 87 -16.58 -2.52 -5.91
CA TYR A 87 -15.47 -1.77 -6.46
C TYR A 87 -15.32 -1.99 -7.95
N GLU A 88 -14.81 -0.99 -8.64
CA GLU A 88 -14.21 -1.11 -9.96
C GLU A 88 -12.68 -1.01 -9.80
N ILE A 89 -11.94 -1.68 -10.67
CA ILE A 89 -10.47 -1.64 -10.67
C ILE A 89 -10.00 -1.14 -12.02
N PHE A 90 -9.23 -0.06 -11.98
CA PHE A 90 -8.61 0.55 -13.15
C PHE A 90 -7.10 0.65 -12.93
N ALA A 91 -6.34 0.41 -13.98
CA ALA A 91 -4.89 0.51 -13.94
C ALA A 91 -4.36 1.30 -15.13
N PHE A 92 -3.27 2.03 -14.91
CA PHE A 92 -2.59 2.79 -15.95
C PHE A 92 -1.08 2.89 -15.72
N GLU A 93 -0.31 2.93 -16.81
CA GLU A 93 1.12 3.25 -16.81
C GLU A 93 1.31 4.77 -16.69
N ASP A 94 1.71 5.25 -15.52
CA ASP A 94 1.89 6.67 -15.21
C ASP A 94 3.25 7.16 -15.74
N GLN A 95 3.24 7.62 -16.99
CA GLN A 95 4.45 7.93 -17.75
C GLN A 95 5.09 9.24 -17.30
N ASN A 96 4.25 10.23 -16.96
CA ASN A 96 4.68 11.58 -16.61
C ASN A 96 4.88 11.75 -15.08
N GLY A 97 4.41 10.80 -14.26
CA GLY A 97 4.64 10.76 -12.84
C GLY A 97 3.65 11.57 -12.00
N ASP A 98 2.50 11.95 -12.54
CA ASP A 98 1.58 12.90 -11.92
C ASP A 98 0.39 12.24 -11.19
N LEU A 99 0.37 10.90 -11.11
CA LEU A 99 -0.72 10.10 -10.55
C LEU A 99 -2.07 10.36 -11.24
N SER A 100 -2.04 10.70 -12.53
CA SER A 100 -3.22 11.02 -13.32
C SER A 100 -3.16 10.32 -14.68
N TYR A 101 -4.17 9.52 -14.98
CA TYR A 101 -4.24 8.91 -16.31
C TYR A 101 -4.38 9.97 -17.41
N SER A 102 -3.52 9.86 -18.42
CA SER A 102 -3.61 10.59 -19.68
C SER A 102 -4.00 9.64 -20.81
N ARG A 103 -4.81 10.09 -21.78
CA ARG A 103 -5.36 9.23 -22.86
C ARG A 103 -4.28 8.51 -23.72
N ASN A 104 -3.06 9.03 -23.74
CA ASN A 104 -1.91 8.44 -24.44
C ASN A 104 -1.18 7.35 -23.62
N GLU A 105 -1.58 7.12 -22.38
CA GLU A 105 -0.98 6.10 -21.51
C GLU A 105 -1.64 4.74 -21.72
N TRP A 106 -0.88 3.70 -21.36
CA TRP A 106 -1.40 2.35 -21.38
C TRP A 106 -2.30 2.14 -20.19
N ALA A 107 -3.51 1.63 -20.39
CA ALA A 107 -4.48 1.45 -19.32
C ALA A 107 -5.40 0.26 -19.55
N GLY A 108 -6.20 -0.08 -18.54
CA GLY A 108 -7.17 -1.16 -18.60
C GLY A 108 -8.01 -1.26 -17.34
N TYR A 109 -9.14 -1.96 -17.47
CA TYR A 109 -9.99 -2.34 -16.34
C TYR A 109 -9.87 -3.82 -16.07
N TYR A 110 -10.23 -4.18 -14.84
CA TYR A 110 -10.72 -5.53 -14.60
C TYR A 110 -12.10 -5.73 -15.27
N GLY A 111 -12.26 -6.79 -16.05
CA GLY A 111 -13.54 -7.11 -16.70
C GLY A 111 -13.97 -6.09 -17.77
N LYS A 112 -15.27 -5.81 -17.88
CA LYS A 112 -15.84 -4.86 -18.86
C LYS A 112 -16.75 -3.75 -18.26
N PRO A 113 -16.17 -2.76 -17.59
CA PRO A 113 -15.54 -2.95 -16.27
C PRO A 113 -16.48 -3.73 -15.33
N ASP A 114 -15.97 -4.81 -14.74
CA ASP A 114 -16.79 -5.66 -13.85
C ASP A 114 -16.69 -5.17 -12.41
N LYS A 115 -17.81 -5.28 -11.66
CA LYS A 115 -17.82 -4.96 -10.23
C LYS A 115 -17.22 -6.11 -9.41
N VAL A 116 -16.33 -5.77 -8.50
CA VAL A 116 -15.73 -6.65 -7.51
C VAL A 116 -16.43 -6.45 -6.17
N THR A 117 -17.09 -7.49 -5.67
CA THR A 117 -17.72 -7.47 -4.35
C THR A 117 -16.71 -7.91 -3.29
N ALA A 118 -16.30 -6.97 -2.44
CA ALA A 118 -15.45 -7.21 -1.29
C ALA A 118 -16.30 -7.55 -0.06
N GLN A 119 -15.92 -8.59 0.68
CA GLN A 119 -16.57 -9.02 1.91
C GLN A 119 -15.61 -8.90 3.09
N MET A 120 -16.16 -8.67 4.28
CA MET A 120 -15.37 -8.56 5.51
C MET A 120 -14.53 -9.83 5.75
N GLY A 121 -13.22 -9.66 5.96
CA GLY A 121 -12.27 -10.76 6.13
C GLY A 121 -12.02 -11.59 4.87
N GLY A 122 -12.54 -11.15 3.72
CA GLY A 122 -12.48 -11.87 2.46
C GLY A 122 -11.16 -11.69 1.72
N VAL A 123 -10.94 -12.56 0.73
CA VAL A 123 -9.89 -12.41 -0.27
C VAL A 123 -10.50 -12.70 -1.64
N VAL A 124 -10.23 -11.83 -2.62
CA VAL A 124 -10.67 -11.99 -4.01
C VAL A 124 -9.43 -12.08 -4.89
N PHE A 125 -9.33 -13.14 -5.68
CA PHE A 125 -8.23 -13.41 -6.61
C PHE A 125 -8.70 -13.34 -8.06
N GLY A 126 -7.74 -13.34 -9.00
CA GLY A 126 -8.01 -13.40 -10.44
C GLY A 126 -8.48 -12.08 -11.03
N LEU A 127 -8.14 -10.96 -10.37
CA LEU A 127 -8.51 -9.62 -10.80
C LEU A 127 -7.52 -9.10 -11.86
N ASP A 128 -7.22 -9.93 -12.85
CA ASP A 128 -6.14 -9.68 -13.80
C ASP A 128 -6.51 -8.59 -14.80
N ILE A 129 -5.53 -7.74 -15.14
CA ILE A 129 -5.74 -6.60 -16.04
C ILE A 129 -4.63 -6.58 -17.09
N ILE A 130 -5.06 -6.51 -18.35
CA ILE A 130 -4.15 -6.29 -19.48
C ILE A 130 -4.19 -4.82 -19.86
N LEU A 131 -3.06 -4.14 -19.74
CA LEU A 131 -2.95 -2.75 -20.16
C LEU A 131 -2.74 -2.68 -21.68
N ARG A 132 -3.49 -1.77 -22.32
CA ARG A 132 -3.47 -1.55 -23.77
C ARG A 132 -3.36 -0.06 -24.06
N PRO A 133 -2.82 0.33 -25.22
CA PRO A 133 -2.97 1.69 -25.69
C PRO A 133 -4.47 2.01 -25.87
N GLU A 134 -4.86 3.24 -25.55
CA GLU A 134 -6.22 3.78 -25.82
C GLU A 134 -7.36 3.04 -25.08
N ALA A 135 -7.23 2.87 -23.75
CA ALA A 135 -8.33 2.36 -22.94
C ALA A 135 -9.41 3.43 -22.66
N GLU A 136 -10.63 2.96 -22.38
CA GLU A 136 -11.73 3.82 -21.96
C GLU A 136 -11.40 4.55 -20.65
N TYR A 137 -11.59 5.87 -20.62
CA TYR A 137 -11.22 6.71 -19.49
C TYR A 137 -12.32 6.71 -18.41
N PRO A 138 -12.02 6.47 -17.11
CA PRO A 138 -13.03 6.55 -16.04
C PRO A 138 -13.65 7.94 -15.84
N GLY A 139 -13.10 8.97 -16.50
CA GLY A 139 -13.58 10.35 -16.46
C GLY A 139 -12.78 11.26 -15.52
N PRO A 140 -12.92 12.59 -15.65
CA PRO A 140 -12.12 13.58 -14.93
C PRO A 140 -12.27 13.53 -13.40
N VAL A 141 -13.42 13.05 -12.90
CA VAL A 141 -13.70 12.92 -11.46
C VAL A 141 -12.79 11.88 -10.82
N PHE A 142 -12.42 10.82 -11.55
CA PHE A 142 -11.51 9.80 -11.05
C PHE A 142 -10.11 10.38 -10.79
N THR A 143 -9.57 11.12 -11.76
CA THR A 143 -8.22 11.71 -11.65
C THR A 143 -8.12 12.66 -10.46
N SER A 144 -9.11 13.54 -10.27
CA SER A 144 -9.12 14.44 -9.11
C SER A 144 -9.27 13.69 -7.78
N ALA A 145 -10.08 12.62 -7.75
CA ALA A 145 -10.25 11.79 -6.56
C ALA A 145 -8.94 11.06 -6.17
N LEU A 146 -8.19 10.51 -7.14
CA LEU A 146 -6.90 9.85 -6.89
C LEU A 146 -5.84 10.81 -6.35
N LYS A 147 -5.74 12.00 -6.96
CA LYS A 147 -4.80 13.03 -6.49
C LYS A 147 -5.13 13.52 -5.08
N ALA A 148 -6.42 13.70 -4.79
CA ALA A 148 -6.89 14.07 -3.45
C ALA A 148 -6.61 12.96 -2.42
N PHE A 149 -6.89 11.69 -2.77
CA PHE A 149 -6.66 10.54 -1.89
C PHE A 149 -5.18 10.34 -1.56
N SER A 150 -4.30 10.46 -2.56
CA SER A 150 -2.85 10.30 -2.40
C SER A 150 -2.17 11.50 -1.72
N GLY A 151 -2.86 12.64 -1.59
CA GLY A 151 -2.24 13.90 -1.20
C GLY A 151 -1.13 14.36 -2.15
N GLY A 152 -1.13 13.87 -3.40
CA GLY A 152 -0.09 14.12 -4.39
C GLY A 152 1.21 13.32 -4.19
N ASN A 153 1.29 12.43 -3.21
CA ASN A 153 2.47 11.59 -2.96
C ASN A 153 2.22 10.16 -3.42
N ARG A 154 3.19 9.60 -4.13
CA ARG A 154 3.15 8.21 -4.60
C ARG A 154 3.67 7.27 -3.50
N LYS A 155 3.04 6.10 -3.34
CA LYS A 155 3.57 5.00 -2.53
C LYS A 155 4.93 4.50 -3.07
N PRO A 156 5.79 3.90 -2.23
CA PRO A 156 6.85 3.03 -2.72
C PRO A 156 6.29 1.93 -3.64
N SER A 157 7.17 1.28 -4.41
CA SER A 157 6.76 0.12 -5.21
C SER A 157 6.16 -0.94 -4.29
N THR A 158 4.95 -1.38 -4.64
CA THR A 158 4.22 -2.46 -3.98
C THR A 158 4.29 -3.77 -4.78
N SER A 159 5.30 -3.92 -5.65
CA SER A 159 5.59 -5.18 -6.33
C SER A 159 6.32 -6.14 -5.40
N ALA A 160 5.87 -7.40 -5.35
CA ALA A 160 6.60 -8.44 -4.64
C ALA A 160 7.99 -8.64 -5.25
N GLY A 161 9.03 -8.67 -4.41
CA GLY A 161 10.41 -8.78 -4.84
C GLY A 161 11.00 -7.50 -5.42
N ALA A 162 10.32 -6.35 -5.27
CA ALA A 162 10.91 -5.06 -5.64
C ALA A 162 12.25 -4.87 -4.90
N VAL A 163 13.28 -4.49 -5.66
CA VAL A 163 14.59 -4.20 -5.08
C VAL A 163 14.51 -2.88 -4.32
N ALA A 164 14.88 -2.90 -3.05
CA ALA A 164 14.80 -1.76 -2.15
C ALA A 164 16.13 -1.51 -1.43
N ASN A 165 16.38 -0.24 -1.12
CA ASN A 165 17.50 0.19 -0.30
C ASN A 165 17.05 0.21 1.17
N LEU A 166 17.62 -0.62 2.03
CA LEU A 166 17.19 -0.71 3.44
C LEU A 166 17.50 0.57 4.23
N GLU A 167 18.43 1.39 3.76
CA GLU A 167 18.72 2.72 4.28
C GLU A 167 17.61 3.76 3.98
N ASP A 168 16.60 3.43 3.15
CA ASP A 168 15.44 4.30 2.93
C ASP A 168 14.66 4.54 4.24
N PRO A 169 14.25 5.78 4.53
CA PRO A 169 13.46 6.10 5.71
C PRO A 169 12.23 5.22 5.92
N VAL A 170 11.58 4.69 4.87
CA VAL A 170 10.41 3.81 4.98
C VAL A 170 10.69 2.54 5.80
N PHE A 171 11.95 2.12 5.86
CA PHE A 171 12.41 0.95 6.61
C PHE A 171 13.01 1.32 7.97
N SER A 172 12.94 2.57 8.42
CA SER A 172 13.51 3.01 9.70
C SER A 172 12.86 2.34 10.92
N ALA A 173 13.57 2.31 12.05
CA ALA A 173 13.01 1.87 13.33
C ALA A 173 11.75 2.67 13.74
N GLU A 174 11.70 3.97 13.43
CA GLU A 174 10.52 4.80 13.67
C GLU A 174 9.31 4.31 12.85
N ASN A 175 9.51 3.99 11.57
CA ASN A 175 8.46 3.43 10.73
C ASN A 175 8.07 2.00 11.13
N GLY A 176 9.02 1.18 11.61
CA GLY A 176 8.73 -0.13 12.20
C GLY A 176 7.83 -0.02 13.44
N LEU A 177 8.11 0.94 14.33
CA LEU A 177 7.29 1.23 15.49
C LEU A 177 5.90 1.76 15.09
N ALA A 178 5.84 2.65 14.11
CA ALA A 178 4.58 3.17 13.57
C ALA A 178 3.72 2.06 12.96
N GLY A 179 4.30 1.16 12.16
CA GLY A 179 3.62 0.00 11.59
C GLY A 179 3.13 -0.99 12.63
N PHE A 180 3.79 -1.08 13.79
CA PHE A 180 3.32 -1.92 14.89
C PHE A 180 2.08 -1.34 15.59
N TRP A 181 2.05 -0.03 15.83
CA TRP A 181 0.95 0.62 16.58
C TRP A 181 -0.22 1.09 15.70
N ALA A 182 0.04 1.34 14.41
CA ALA A 182 -0.93 1.77 13.42
C ALA A 182 -0.74 0.99 12.08
N PRO A 183 -0.89 -0.34 12.10
CA PRO A 183 -0.58 -1.20 10.94
C PRO A 183 -1.39 -0.86 9.69
N LEU A 184 -2.63 -0.41 9.84
CA LEU A 184 -3.45 -0.05 8.68
C LEU A 184 -2.95 1.22 8.02
N GLU A 185 -2.67 2.25 8.82
CA GLU A 185 -2.16 3.52 8.29
C GLU A 185 -0.82 3.30 7.60
N TYR A 186 0.03 2.45 8.19
CA TYR A 186 1.26 2.03 7.55
C TYR A 186 0.99 1.34 6.21
N PHE A 187 0.16 0.30 6.18
CA PHE A 187 -0.21 -0.40 4.94
C PHE A 187 -0.73 0.57 3.87
N LYS A 188 -1.62 1.50 4.22
CA LYS A 188 -2.16 2.49 3.28
C LYS A 188 -1.09 3.43 2.74
N LYS A 189 -0.05 3.73 3.51
CA LYS A 189 1.03 4.63 3.10
C LYS A 189 2.12 3.93 2.29
N THR A 190 2.48 2.70 2.66
CA THR A 190 3.68 2.01 2.16
C THR A 190 3.37 0.72 1.39
N GLY A 191 2.19 0.15 1.57
CA GLY A 191 1.83 -1.19 1.14
C GLY A 191 2.39 -2.28 2.07
N CYS A 192 2.14 -3.55 1.71
CA CYS A 192 2.76 -4.71 2.34
C CYS A 192 3.51 -5.48 1.25
N ASN A 193 4.81 -5.68 1.41
CA ASN A 193 5.59 -6.43 0.43
C ASN A 193 6.81 -7.12 1.03
N ILE A 194 7.25 -8.15 0.30
CA ILE A 194 8.59 -8.71 0.45
C ILE A 194 9.51 -7.93 -0.49
N PHE A 195 10.49 -7.24 0.07
CA PHE A 195 11.48 -6.48 -0.68
C PHE A 195 12.77 -7.28 -0.81
N PHE A 196 13.45 -7.15 -1.95
CA PHE A 196 14.77 -7.72 -2.14
C PHE A 196 15.85 -6.67 -1.90
N THR A 197 16.96 -7.06 -1.30
CA THR A 197 18.13 -6.18 -1.10
C THR A 197 18.98 -6.07 -2.36
N GLU A 198 18.80 -6.98 -3.32
CA GLU A 198 19.49 -7.04 -4.60
C GLU A 198 18.63 -7.81 -5.62
N PRO A 199 18.90 -7.71 -6.94
CA PRO A 199 18.16 -8.48 -7.93
C PRO A 199 18.21 -9.99 -7.66
N TYR A 200 17.11 -10.68 -7.91
CA TYR A 200 17.03 -12.13 -7.75
C TYR A 200 18.05 -12.88 -8.61
N ASP A 201 18.76 -13.83 -8.01
CA ASP A 201 19.65 -14.77 -8.69
C ASP A 201 19.22 -16.21 -8.38
N SER A 202 18.75 -16.91 -9.41
CA SER A 202 18.32 -18.32 -9.33
C SER A 202 19.42 -19.30 -8.88
N LYS A 203 20.69 -18.87 -8.89
CA LYS A 203 21.83 -19.67 -8.44
C LYS A 203 22.14 -19.51 -6.96
N LYS A 204 21.52 -18.53 -6.28
CA LYS A 204 21.71 -18.27 -4.85
C LYS A 204 20.54 -18.82 -4.04
N THR A 205 20.83 -19.23 -2.81
CA THR A 205 19.77 -19.59 -1.85
C THR A 205 19.16 -18.31 -1.28
N PRO A 206 17.84 -18.07 -1.43
CA PRO A 206 17.21 -16.88 -0.86
C PRO A 206 17.13 -17.00 0.67
N ILE A 207 17.40 -15.88 1.36
CA ILE A 207 17.27 -15.77 2.82
C ILE A 207 16.22 -14.70 3.10
N LEU A 208 15.15 -15.07 3.82
CA LEU A 208 14.10 -14.15 4.24
C LEU A 208 14.37 -13.68 5.67
N PHE A 209 14.62 -12.37 5.83
CA PHE A 209 14.74 -11.73 7.15
C PHE A 209 13.39 -11.18 7.59
N VAL A 210 12.94 -11.56 8.79
CA VAL A 210 11.68 -11.10 9.38
C VAL A 210 12.01 -10.54 10.77
N HIS A 211 11.79 -9.25 10.98
CA HIS A 211 12.00 -8.63 12.29
C HIS A 211 10.87 -8.98 13.27
N GLY A 212 11.11 -8.77 14.57
CA GLY A 212 10.10 -8.98 15.62
C GLY A 212 9.11 -7.83 15.76
N ALA A 213 8.23 -7.93 16.75
CA ALA A 213 7.29 -6.88 17.13
C ALA A 213 8.00 -5.54 17.37
N ALA A 214 7.53 -4.47 16.74
CA ALA A 214 8.12 -3.13 16.77
C ALA A 214 9.60 -3.04 16.29
N GLY A 215 10.12 -4.10 15.66
CA GLY A 215 11.39 -4.06 14.96
C GLY A 215 11.27 -3.41 13.57
N SER A 216 12.38 -3.40 12.84
CA SER A 216 12.47 -2.82 11.50
C SER A 216 13.38 -3.65 10.59
N PRO A 217 13.23 -3.59 9.25
CA PRO A 217 14.18 -4.20 8.33
C PRO A 217 15.64 -3.74 8.53
N GLN A 218 15.86 -2.54 9.06
CA GLN A 218 17.21 -2.03 9.34
C GLN A 218 17.92 -2.78 10.48
N ASP A 219 17.19 -3.47 11.36
CA ASP A 219 17.79 -4.30 12.42
C ASP A 219 18.69 -5.40 11.84
N TRP A 220 18.44 -5.79 10.58
CA TRP A 220 19.20 -6.81 9.87
C TRP A 220 20.43 -6.30 9.12
N LEU A 221 20.66 -4.98 9.05
CA LEU A 221 21.77 -4.39 8.27
C LEU A 221 23.13 -4.98 8.63
N TYR A 222 23.38 -5.23 9.92
CA TYR A 222 24.64 -5.84 10.35
C TYR A 222 24.80 -7.24 9.76
N PHE A 223 23.79 -8.11 9.89
CA PHE A 223 23.84 -9.48 9.38
C PHE A 223 23.96 -9.52 7.86
N ILE A 224 23.20 -8.69 7.15
CA ILE A 224 23.22 -8.60 5.67
C ILE A 224 24.59 -8.16 5.14
N LYS A 225 25.28 -7.26 5.86
CA LYS A 225 26.63 -6.78 5.49
C LYS A 225 27.72 -7.84 5.70
N HIS A 226 27.48 -8.84 6.56
CA HIS A 226 28.44 -9.89 6.89
C HIS A 226 28.02 -11.28 6.37
N LEU A 227 26.93 -11.34 5.60
CA LEU A 227 26.49 -12.57 4.95
C LEU A 227 27.51 -12.95 3.87
N ASP A 228 27.83 -14.23 3.76
CA ASP A 228 28.53 -14.74 2.59
C ASP A 228 27.69 -14.51 1.33
N ARG A 229 28.32 -13.96 0.29
CA ARG A 229 27.68 -13.62 -1.00
C ARG A 229 28.29 -14.35 -2.19
N SER A 230 29.27 -15.22 -1.94
CA SER A 230 30.00 -15.99 -2.95
C SER A 230 29.19 -17.14 -3.54
#